data_AF-A0A7L4N8K9-F1
#
_entry.id   AF-A0A7L4N8K9-F1
#
_cell.length_a   1.000
_cell.length_b   1.000
_cell.length_c   1.000
_cell.angle_alpha   90.00
_cell.angle_beta   90.00
_cell.angle_gamma   90.00
#
_symmetry.space_group_name_H-M   'P 1'
#
loop_
_entity.id
_entity.type
_entity.pdbx_description
1 polymer ?
#
loop_
_entity_poly.entity_id
_entity_poly.type
_entity_poly.pdbx_seq_one_letter_code
_entity_poly.pdbx_strand_id
1 'polypeptide(L)'
;PQVEEAGHVFLLMKKDYRISRNVRLAWVLSRLHQVIWAVPEPELVKSENELDVLSILPNGWQPDEPVQPRPYLLVPSTRVTFLARQYRFVIELDLSPSTGIV
;
A
#
# COMPACT_ATOMS: atom_id res chain seq x y z
N PRO A 1 -24.18 -9.79 9.36
CA PRO A 1 -22.93 -10.47 8.94
C PRO A 1 -21.71 -9.72 9.49
N GLN A 2 -20.86 -10.39 10.26
CA GLN A 2 -19.64 -9.81 10.84
C GLN A 2 -18.57 -9.74 9.74
N VAL A 3 -18.07 -8.54 9.44
CA VAL A 3 -17.01 -8.34 8.44
C VAL A 3 -15.69 -8.84 9.03
N GLU A 4 -14.96 -9.65 8.27
CA GLU A 4 -13.68 -10.24 8.70
C GLU A 4 -12.57 -9.17 8.75
N GLU A 5 -11.62 -9.31 9.67
CA GLU A 5 -10.46 -8.41 9.76
C GLU A 5 -9.44 -8.69 8.67
N ALA A 6 -8.88 -7.63 8.09
CA ALA A 6 -7.79 -7.74 7.13
C ALA A 6 -6.48 -8.12 7.84
N GLY A 7 -5.82 -9.18 7.40
CA GLY A 7 -4.49 -9.53 7.88
C GLY A 7 -3.38 -8.80 7.15
N HIS A 8 -3.45 -8.78 5.81
CA HIS A 8 -2.47 -8.08 4.97
C HIS A 8 -3.15 -7.36 3.81
N VAL A 9 -2.92 -6.07 3.67
CA VAL A 9 -3.42 -5.25 2.56
C VAL A 9 -2.25 -4.81 1.67
N PHE A 10 -2.43 -4.97 0.35
CA PHE A 10 -1.50 -4.48 -0.65
C PHE A 10 -2.10 -3.26 -1.34
N LEU A 11 -1.38 -2.15 -1.28
CA LEU A 11 -1.76 -0.89 -1.91
C LEU A 11 -0.89 -0.61 -3.12
N LEU A 12 -1.51 -0.35 -4.26
CA LEU A 12 -0.84 0.04 -5.48
C LEU A 12 -0.76 1.56 -5.55
N MET A 13 0.46 2.09 -5.56
CA MET A 13 0.72 3.52 -5.73
C MET A 13 0.56 3.90 -7.20
N LYS A 14 0.05 5.11 -7.46
CA LYS A 14 0.00 5.61 -8.84
C LYS A 14 1.37 5.79 -9.46
N LYS A 15 1.39 5.87 -10.79
CA LYS A 15 2.63 5.84 -11.57
C LYS A 15 3.30 7.20 -11.72
N ASP A 16 2.56 8.31 -11.69
CA ASP A 16 3.03 9.58 -12.25
C ASP A 16 4.09 10.26 -11.38
N TYR A 17 4.00 10.10 -10.06
CA TYR A 17 4.99 10.60 -9.12
C TYR A 17 5.19 9.66 -7.93
N ARG A 18 6.26 9.94 -7.18
CA ARG A 18 6.56 9.23 -5.94
C ARG A 18 5.55 9.62 -4.87
N ILE A 19 4.74 8.67 -4.41
CA ILE A 19 3.86 8.87 -3.26
C ILE A 19 4.69 9.03 -1.98
N SER A 20 4.40 10.07 -1.21
CA SER A 20 5.14 10.41 0.00
C SER A 20 4.80 9.49 1.18
N ARG A 21 5.67 9.47 2.20
CA ARG A 21 5.39 8.75 3.46
C ARG A 21 4.11 9.23 4.13
N ASN A 22 3.84 10.53 4.09
CA ASN A 22 2.68 11.14 4.75
C ASN A 22 1.37 10.73 4.05
N VAL A 23 1.34 10.74 2.71
CA VAL A 23 0.16 10.28 1.95
C VAL A 23 -0.14 8.80 2.27
N ARG A 24 0.90 7.96 2.28
CA ARG A 24 0.76 6.53 2.64
C ARG A 24 0.20 6.33 4.04
N LEU A 25 0.71 7.07 5.02
CA LEU A 25 0.22 6.99 6.40
C LEU A 25 -1.21 7.53 6.53
N ALA A 26 -1.51 8.68 5.90
CA ALA A 26 -2.82 9.30 5.93
C ALA A 26 -3.90 8.38 5.34
N TRP A 27 -3.58 7.63 4.28
CA TRP A 27 -4.50 6.63 3.73
C TRP A 27 -4.85 5.57 4.78
N VAL A 28 -3.87 5.03 5.51
CA VAL A 28 -4.10 4.01 6.53
C VAL A 28 -4.94 4.57 7.66
N LEU A 29 -4.55 5.72 8.21
CA LEU A 29 -5.24 6.35 9.35
C LEU A 29 -6.68 6.74 9.01
N SER A 30 -6.93 7.25 7.80
CA SER A 30 -8.27 7.65 7.37
C SER A 30 -9.21 6.46 7.15
N ARG A 31 -8.68 5.23 7.06
CA ARG A 31 -9.46 3.99 6.87
C ARG A 31 -9.39 3.02 8.04
N LEU A 32 -8.74 3.39 9.15
CA LEU A 32 -8.76 2.54 10.35
C LEU A 32 -10.19 2.32 10.83
N HIS A 33 -10.50 1.07 11.14
CA HIS A 33 -11.85 0.59 11.50
C HIS A 33 -12.92 0.81 10.41
N GLN A 34 -12.50 1.01 9.16
CA GLN A 34 -13.42 1.05 8.02
C GLN A 34 -13.32 -0.23 7.20
N VAL A 35 -14.44 -0.53 6.54
CA VAL A 35 -14.53 -1.63 5.59
C VAL A 35 -13.90 -1.20 4.26
N ILE A 36 -13.02 -2.03 3.73
CA ILE A 36 -12.31 -1.81 2.46
C ILE A 36 -12.55 -2.97 1.49
N TRP A 37 -12.42 -2.66 0.20
CA TRP A 37 -12.57 -3.60 -0.92
C TRP A 37 -11.32 -3.55 -1.79
N ALA A 38 -10.94 -4.70 -2.35
CA ALA A 38 -9.98 -4.73 -3.44
C ALA A 38 -10.62 -4.18 -4.72
N VAL A 39 -9.86 -3.36 -5.44
CA VAL A 39 -10.29 -2.76 -6.70
C VAL A 39 -10.05 -3.77 -7.83
N PRO A 40 -11.04 -4.03 -8.71
CA PRO A 40 -10.87 -4.92 -9.85
C PRO A 40 -9.73 -4.48 -10.78
N GLU A 41 -9.02 -5.43 -11.40
CA GLU A 41 -7.88 -5.16 -12.28
C GLU A 41 -8.17 -4.16 -13.42
N PRO A 42 -9.31 -4.23 -14.14
CA PRO A 42 -9.61 -3.27 -15.21
C PRO A 42 -9.77 -1.83 -14.71
N GLU A 43 -10.21 -1.66 -13.47
CA GLU A 43 -10.38 -0.36 -12.81
C GLU A 43 -9.05 0.16 -12.28
N LEU A 44 -8.21 -0.73 -11.74
CA LEU A 44 -6.85 -0.39 -11.30
C LEU A 44 -6.01 0.24 -12.41
N VAL A 45 -6.18 -0.18 -13.67
CA VAL A 45 -5.42 0.39 -14.80
C VAL A 45 -5.85 1.82 -15.13
N LYS A 46 -7.12 2.16 -14.88
CA LYS A 46 -7.73 3.46 -15.20
C LYS A 46 -7.77 4.42 -14.01
N SER A 47 -7.36 3.97 -12.83
CA SER A 47 -7.44 4.74 -11.60
C SER A 47 -6.40 5.87 -11.58
N GLU A 48 -6.88 7.06 -11.22
CA GLU A 48 -6.08 8.26 -10.97
C GLU A 48 -5.82 8.50 -9.47
N ASN A 49 -6.32 7.60 -8.60
CA ASN A 49 -6.12 7.68 -7.16
C ASN A 49 -4.64 7.55 -6.81
N GLU A 50 -4.19 8.21 -5.73
CA GLU A 50 -2.81 8.06 -5.27
C GLU A 50 -2.48 6.64 -4.80
N LEU A 51 -3.46 5.95 -4.22
CA LEU A 51 -3.36 4.62 -3.61
C LEU A 51 -4.65 3.85 -3.85
N ASP A 52 -4.55 2.71 -4.52
CA ASP A 52 -5.65 1.76 -4.70
C ASP A 52 -5.40 0.47 -3.94
N VAL A 53 -6.46 -0.16 -3.44
CA VAL A 53 -6.38 -1.48 -2.81
C VAL A 53 -6.25 -2.53 -3.91
N LEU A 54 -5.06 -3.11 -4.06
CA LEU A 54 -4.80 -4.17 -5.04
C LEU A 54 -5.38 -5.50 -4.57
N SER A 55 -5.07 -5.89 -3.34
CA SER A 55 -5.50 -7.16 -2.77
C SER A 55 -5.52 -7.10 -1.25
N ILE A 56 -6.34 -7.97 -0.66
CA ILE A 56 -6.48 -8.13 0.78
C ILE A 56 -6.40 -9.62 1.09
N LEU A 57 -5.56 -9.98 2.07
CA LEU A 57 -5.45 -11.33 2.61
C LEU A 57 -6.04 -11.35 4.02
N PRO A 58 -6.85 -12.37 4.37
CA PRO A 58 -7.34 -12.54 5.73
C PRO A 58 -6.21 -12.88 6.70
N ASN A 59 -6.48 -12.75 7.99
CA ASN A 59 -5.56 -13.22 9.03
C ASN A 59 -5.39 -14.74 8.95
N GLY A 60 -4.14 -15.21 8.92
CA GLY A 60 -3.83 -16.65 8.84
C GLY A 60 -3.96 -17.27 7.45
N TRP A 61 -4.14 -16.45 6.40
CA TRP A 61 -4.18 -16.93 5.01
C TRP A 61 -2.94 -17.76 4.64
N GLN A 62 -3.16 -18.87 3.94
CA GLN A 62 -2.11 -19.76 3.43
C GLN A 62 -2.03 -19.69 1.89
N PRO A 63 -0.84 -19.91 1.29
CA PRO A 63 -0.63 -19.81 -0.16
C PRO A 63 -1.56 -20.67 -1.02
N ASP A 64 -2.01 -21.81 -0.50
CA ASP A 64 -2.88 -22.75 -1.21
C ASP A 64 -4.36 -22.38 -1.13
N GLU A 65 -4.73 -21.37 -0.33
CA GLU A 65 -6.10 -20.93 -0.17
C GLU A 65 -6.47 -19.85 -1.20
N PRO A 66 -7.57 -20.01 -1.95
CA PRO A 66 -7.99 -19.01 -2.91
C PRO A 66 -8.45 -17.72 -2.21
N VAL A 67 -7.96 -16.58 -2.69
CA VAL A 67 -8.42 -15.26 -2.24
C VAL A 67 -9.74 -14.94 -2.91
N GLN A 68 -10.83 -14.89 -2.12
CA GLN A 68 -12.14 -14.51 -2.64
C GLN A 68 -12.34 -12.98 -2.60
N PRO A 69 -13.00 -12.38 -3.62
CA PRO A 69 -13.31 -10.96 -3.62
C PRO A 69 -14.44 -10.67 -2.63
N ARG A 70 -14.08 -10.11 -1.47
CA ARG A 70 -15.00 -9.76 -0.38
C ARG A 70 -14.47 -8.58 0.44
N PRO A 71 -15.32 -7.91 1.24
CA PRO A 71 -14.89 -6.80 2.07
C PRO A 71 -14.15 -7.28 3.32
N TYR A 72 -13.22 -6.45 3.80
CA TYR A 72 -12.54 -6.66 5.09
C TYR A 72 -12.49 -5.39 5.91
N LEU A 73 -12.44 -5.53 7.23
CA LEU A 73 -12.24 -4.45 8.18
C LEU A 73 -10.74 -4.16 8.32
N LEU A 74 -10.32 -2.92 8.06
CA LEU A 74 -8.95 -2.49 8.32
C LEU A 74 -8.77 -2.26 9.83
N VAL A 75 -7.82 -2.94 10.46
CA VAL A 75 -7.55 -2.84 11.90
C VAL A 75 -6.09 -2.43 12.16
N PRO A 76 -5.74 -1.95 13.36
CA PRO A 76 -4.36 -1.55 13.66
C PRO A 76 -3.31 -2.66 13.53
N SER A 77 -3.72 -3.93 13.67
CA SER A 77 -2.86 -5.10 13.46
C SER A 77 -2.67 -5.48 11.99
N THR A 78 -3.45 -4.90 11.06
CA THR A 78 -3.33 -5.18 9.63
C THR A 78 -1.97 -4.75 9.10
N ARG A 79 -1.24 -5.69 8.48
CA ARG A 79 -0.02 -5.36 7.76
C ARG A 79 -0.36 -4.64 6.45
N VAL A 80 0.31 -3.53 6.16
CA VAL A 80 0.11 -2.78 4.91
C VAL A 80 1.40 -2.76 4.10
N THR A 81 1.35 -3.27 2.87
CA THR A 81 2.47 -3.21 1.90
C THR A 81 2.12 -2.28 0.76
N PHE A 82 3.02 -1.34 0.46
CA PHE A 82 2.87 -0.41 -0.66
C PHE A 82 3.72 -0.86 -1.85
N LEU A 83 3.07 -1.04 -2.99
CA LEU A 83 3.68 -1.46 -4.25
C LEU A 83 3.75 -0.28 -5.20
N ALA A 84 4.92 -0.05 -5.78
CA ALA A 84 5.09 0.94 -6.83
C ALA A 84 4.90 0.28 -8.20
N ARG A 85 4.27 0.97 -9.14
CA ARG A 85 4.22 0.52 -10.55
C ARG A 85 5.58 0.62 -11.24
N GLN A 86 6.44 1.51 -10.75
CA GLN A 86 7.79 1.72 -11.27
C GLN A 86 8.75 1.98 -10.10
N TYR A 87 9.91 1.33 -10.15
CA TYR A 87 11.00 1.62 -9.23
C TYR A 87 11.60 2.98 -9.56
N ARG A 88 11.62 3.88 -8.57
CA ARG A 88 12.27 5.19 -8.68
C ARG A 88 13.36 5.30 -7.62
N PHE A 89 14.60 5.25 -8.07
CA PHE A 89 15.77 5.51 -7.24
C PHE A 89 16.04 7.02 -7.22
N VAL A 90 16.33 7.55 -6.04
CA VAL A 90 16.87 8.90 -5.89
C VAL A 90 18.27 8.73 -5.32
N ILE A 91 19.26 9.24 -6.04
CA ILE A 91 20.66 9.21 -5.64
C ILE A 91 21.04 10.66 -5.34
N GLU A 92 21.42 10.91 -4.10
CA GLU A 92 22.00 12.19 -3.69
C GLU A 92 23.51 12.00 -3.59
N LEU A 93 24.25 12.72 -4.43
CA LEU A 93 25.70 12.75 -4.38
C LEU A 93 26.11 14.03 -3.65
N ASP A 94 26.49 13.89 -2.39
CA ASP A 94 27.09 14.99 -1.65
C ASP A 94 28.52 15.20 -2.13
N LEU A 95 28.76 16.36 -2.76
CA LEU A 95 30.07 16.81 -3.22
C LEU A 95 30.67 17.86 -2.29
N SER A 96 30.11 18.04 -1.09
CA SER A 96 30.67 18.95 -0.11
C SER A 96 32.12 18.56 0.20
N PRO A 97 33.04 19.54 0.37
CA PRO A 97 34.43 19.24 0.69
C PRO A 97 34.49 18.43 1.98
N SER A 98 35.19 17.30 1.99
CA SER A 98 35.46 16.60 3.24
C SER A 98 36.27 17.54 4.13
N THR A 99 35.90 17.69 5.39
CA THR A 99 36.72 18.40 6.39
C THR A 99 37.94 17.57 6.80
N GLY A 100 38.60 16.94 5.82
CA GLY A 100 39.91 16.33 5.96
C GLY A 100 40.96 17.40 5.74
N ILE A 101 41.18 18.24 6.76
CA ILE A 101 42.41 19.03 6.84
C ILE A 101 43.54 18.00 7.07
N VAL A 102 44.44 17.86 6.10
CA VAL A 102 45.72 17.15 6.24
C VAL A 102 46.81 18.17 6.51
#